data_AF-A0A1W1DNN9-F1
#
_entry.id   AF-A0A1W1DNN9-F1
#
_cell.length_a   1.000
_cell.length_b   1.000
_cell.length_c   1.000
_cell.angle_alpha   90.00
_cell.angle_beta   90.00
_cell.angle_gamma   90.00
#
_symmetry.space_group_name_H-M   'P 1'
#
loop_
_entity.id
_entity.type
_entity.pdbx_description
1 polymer ?
#
loop_
_entity_poly.entity_id
_entity_poly.type
_entity_poly.pdbx_seq_one_letter_code
_entity_poly.pdbx_strand_id
1 'polypeptide(L)'
;MATVKGDVHDIGKNIVGVVLSCNNYEIIDLGVMVPAETILETAIKENVDIIGLSGLITPSLDEMVFVAKEMTRRGFELPLLIGGATTSKAHTAVKIEPQYDKGVFYVKDASKAVGVATSLLSEKLKPALVQSTKEEYEEVRVRRASKGKTKLISLEAARKNKPKLKFDQITMPNKLGIHVFEDYDLNEIFEFIDWVPFFRTWELAGKFPDILTDKVVGESATELFKDAKAMFKKVMDEKLLQANAVVGIFAANSVNEDIELTDENGKVLMTLNQLRQQLDKKGNTPNFCLSDFIAPKDGGVQDYMGAFAVTTGINIDPLVAAYEADHDDYNSIMIKAVADRFAEAFAEMMHYKFRTELWGYSDEAFNNDEFIGEKYRGIRPAPGYPACPEHSEKEKLWDLLDVEKNTGMTLTSSYAMLPTASVSGWYFAHPESRYFGVAKINQQQVEDYAKRKGVSVSDAERLLSPNLD
;
A
#
# COMPACT_ATOMS: atom_id res chain seq x y z
N MET A 1 18.53 -5.19 11.14
CA MET A 1 17.13 -5.00 10.68
C MET A 1 17.10 -4.99 9.17
N ALA A 2 15.98 -5.39 8.55
CA ALA A 2 15.83 -5.40 7.10
C ALA A 2 14.39 -5.17 6.67
N THR A 3 14.17 -4.45 5.56
CA THR A 3 12.92 -4.52 4.81
C THR A 3 12.99 -5.75 3.90
N VAL A 4 11.97 -6.62 3.98
CA VAL A 4 12.00 -7.94 3.33
C VAL A 4 12.05 -7.85 1.81
N LYS A 5 12.42 -8.97 1.18
CA LYS A 5 12.57 -9.10 -0.28
C LYS A 5 11.38 -8.52 -1.05
N GLY A 6 11.70 -7.73 -2.07
CA GLY A 6 10.72 -7.11 -2.98
C GLY A 6 9.92 -5.95 -2.40
N ASP A 7 10.09 -5.61 -1.12
CA ASP A 7 9.55 -4.40 -0.52
C ASP A 7 10.64 -3.33 -0.40
N VAL A 8 10.24 -2.07 -0.59
CA VAL A 8 11.14 -0.93 -0.80
C VAL A 8 10.97 0.17 0.26
N HIS A 9 9.91 0.12 1.06
CA HIS A 9 9.63 1.19 2.02
C HIS A 9 10.33 0.94 3.36
N ASP A 10 11.00 1.97 3.87
CA ASP A 10 11.85 1.87 5.06
C ASP A 10 11.68 2.98 6.08
N ILE A 11 10.84 4.01 5.85
CA ILE A 11 10.66 5.13 6.80
C ILE A 11 10.41 4.62 8.23
N GLY A 12 9.42 3.73 8.40
CA GLY A 12 9.13 3.14 9.72
C GLY A 12 10.27 2.28 10.27
N LYS A 13 11.02 1.58 9.41
CA LYS A 13 12.22 0.82 9.81
C LYS A 13 13.32 1.76 10.32
N ASN A 14 13.57 2.88 9.61
CA ASN A 14 14.59 3.85 10.01
C ASN A 14 14.23 4.49 11.36
N ILE A 15 12.96 4.87 11.57
CA ILE A 15 12.49 5.37 12.88
C ILE A 15 12.76 4.36 13.99
N VAL A 16 12.41 3.09 13.79
CA VAL A 16 12.69 2.02 14.77
C VAL A 16 14.20 1.89 15.02
N GLY A 17 15.02 1.94 13.96
CA GLY A 17 16.47 1.89 14.06
C GLY A 17 17.03 3.03 14.94
N VAL A 18 16.67 4.27 14.63
CA VAL A 18 17.08 5.46 15.40
C VAL A 18 16.64 5.36 16.86
N VAL A 19 15.38 4.99 17.11
CA VAL A 19 14.84 4.86 18.48
C VAL A 19 15.58 3.77 19.28
N LEU A 20 15.93 2.64 18.65
CA LEU A 20 16.74 1.61 19.31
C LEU A 20 18.17 2.09 19.54
N SER A 21 18.81 2.76 18.58
CA SER A 21 20.16 3.32 18.77
C SER A 21 20.22 4.36 19.89
N CYS A 22 19.19 5.18 20.07
CA CYS A 22 19.04 6.08 21.22
C CYS A 22 18.99 5.34 22.57
N ASN A 23 18.68 4.05 22.57
CA ASN A 23 18.70 3.18 23.75
C ASN A 23 19.96 2.29 23.79
N ASN A 24 21.03 2.70 23.12
CA ASN A 24 22.36 2.08 23.13
C ASN A 24 22.39 0.66 22.51
N TYR A 25 21.51 0.41 21.54
CA TYR A 25 21.57 -0.77 20.69
C TYR A 25 22.40 -0.50 19.43
N GLU A 26 23.24 -1.45 19.03
CA GLU A 26 23.86 -1.44 17.72
C GLU A 26 22.84 -1.93 16.67
N ILE A 27 22.67 -1.15 15.61
CA ILE A 27 21.70 -1.45 14.54
C ILE A 27 22.45 -1.68 13.25
N ILE A 28 22.40 -2.91 12.77
CA ILE A 28 22.88 -3.29 11.44
C ILE A 28 21.69 -3.23 10.49
N ASP A 29 21.54 -2.12 9.77
CA ASP A 29 20.50 -1.95 8.77
C ASP A 29 20.95 -2.52 7.42
N LEU A 30 20.28 -3.57 6.94
CA LEU A 30 20.59 -4.20 5.65
C LEU A 30 19.89 -3.50 4.47
N GLY A 31 19.12 -2.45 4.74
CA GLY A 31 18.37 -1.71 3.74
C GLY A 31 17.06 -2.39 3.34
N VAL A 32 16.75 -2.34 2.05
CA VAL A 32 15.47 -2.77 1.47
C VAL A 32 15.63 -3.86 0.43
N MET A 33 14.53 -4.54 0.11
CA MET A 33 14.49 -5.69 -0.80
C MET A 33 15.46 -6.82 -0.41
N VAL A 34 15.74 -6.99 0.88
CA VAL A 34 16.81 -7.88 1.34
C VAL A 34 16.36 -9.35 1.30
N PRO A 35 17.06 -10.24 0.58
CA PRO A 35 16.74 -11.67 0.57
C PRO A 35 16.89 -12.31 1.95
N ALA A 36 16.06 -13.32 2.24
CA ALA A 36 16.14 -14.10 3.49
C ALA A 36 17.55 -14.66 3.74
N GLU A 37 18.23 -15.14 2.68
CA GLU A 37 19.59 -15.65 2.78
C GLU A 37 20.57 -14.60 3.30
N THR A 38 20.57 -13.40 2.71
CA THR A 38 21.41 -12.29 3.15
C THR A 38 21.13 -11.87 4.58
N ILE A 39 19.84 -11.84 4.98
CA ILE A 39 19.44 -11.53 6.37
C ILE A 39 20.06 -12.53 7.34
N LEU A 40 19.89 -13.82 7.07
CA LEU A 40 20.32 -14.89 7.97
C LEU A 40 21.84 -15.06 7.98
N GLU A 41 22.52 -14.93 6.83
CA GLU A 41 23.98 -14.97 6.76
C GLU A 41 24.62 -13.80 7.50
N THR A 42 24.06 -12.59 7.35
CA THR A 42 24.57 -11.42 8.05
C THR A 42 24.31 -11.54 9.56
N ALA A 43 23.15 -12.07 9.97
CA ALA A 43 22.86 -12.33 11.37
C ALA A 43 23.89 -13.27 12.03
N ILE A 44 24.35 -14.30 11.30
CA ILE A 44 25.42 -15.19 11.77
C ILE A 44 26.77 -14.48 11.78
N LYS A 45 27.13 -13.83 10.67
CA LYS A 45 28.43 -13.18 10.48
C LYS A 45 28.69 -12.09 11.53
N GLU A 46 27.67 -11.28 11.80
CA GLU A 46 27.75 -10.15 12.73
C GLU A 46 27.32 -10.54 14.15
N ASN A 47 26.99 -11.82 14.39
CA ASN A 47 26.60 -12.37 15.69
C ASN A 47 25.52 -11.54 16.40
N VAL A 48 24.42 -11.25 15.70
CA VAL A 48 23.35 -10.39 16.21
C VAL A 48 22.51 -11.08 17.27
N ASP A 49 21.91 -10.31 18.17
CA ASP A 49 21.04 -10.87 19.21
C ASP A 49 19.56 -10.99 18.80
N ILE A 50 19.11 -10.15 17.86
CA ILE A 50 17.71 -10.06 17.42
C ILE A 50 17.66 -9.78 15.91
N ILE A 51 16.77 -10.48 15.19
CA ILE A 51 16.46 -10.19 13.79
C ILE A 51 15.15 -9.40 13.74
N GLY A 52 15.13 -8.26 13.05
CA GLY A 52 13.92 -7.45 12.85
C GLY A 52 13.58 -7.30 11.37
N LEU A 53 12.33 -7.63 11.02
CA LEU A 53 11.79 -7.55 9.66
C LEU A 53 10.71 -6.47 9.54
N SER A 54 10.79 -5.70 8.44
CA SER A 54 9.81 -4.68 8.06
C SER A 54 9.12 -5.03 6.74
N GLY A 55 7.84 -4.69 6.60
CA GLY A 55 7.07 -4.80 5.36
C GLY A 55 5.87 -3.85 5.31
N LEU A 56 5.66 -3.22 4.15
CA LEU A 56 4.58 -2.30 3.83
C LEU A 56 3.45 -2.98 3.04
N ILE A 57 3.78 -3.85 2.08
CA ILE A 57 2.78 -4.43 1.16
C ILE A 57 2.37 -5.85 1.56
N THR A 58 1.25 -6.35 1.03
CA THR A 58 0.74 -7.67 1.42
C THR A 58 1.64 -8.83 0.99
N PRO A 59 2.35 -8.81 -0.16
CA PRO A 59 3.35 -9.84 -0.50
C PRO A 59 4.47 -9.98 0.53
N SER A 60 4.80 -8.91 1.26
CA SER A 60 5.85 -8.91 2.29
C SER A 60 5.54 -9.85 3.46
N LEU A 61 4.26 -10.14 3.70
CA LEU A 61 3.83 -11.08 4.74
C LEU A 61 4.28 -12.51 4.44
N ASP A 62 4.24 -12.93 3.17
CA ASP A 62 4.68 -14.26 2.75
C ASP A 62 6.21 -14.39 2.85
N GLU A 63 6.94 -13.32 2.54
CA GLU A 63 8.40 -13.27 2.75
C GLU A 63 8.77 -13.37 4.24
N MET A 64 8.03 -12.75 5.14
CA MET A 64 8.25 -12.90 6.60
C MET A 64 8.00 -14.34 7.07
N VAL A 65 6.96 -15.01 6.53
CA VAL A 65 6.71 -16.44 6.78
C VAL A 65 7.87 -17.29 6.25
N PHE A 66 8.39 -16.96 5.07
CA PHE A 66 9.53 -17.65 4.48
C PHE A 66 10.80 -17.50 5.32
N VAL A 67 11.12 -16.29 5.79
CA VAL A 67 12.26 -16.06 6.71
C VAL A 67 12.12 -16.89 7.98
N ALA A 68 10.94 -16.93 8.61
CA ALA A 68 10.70 -17.75 9.81
C ALA A 68 10.92 -19.25 9.55
N LYS A 69 10.45 -19.78 8.41
CA LYS A 69 10.72 -21.17 7.99
C LYS A 69 12.21 -21.44 7.82
N GLU A 70 12.93 -20.51 7.19
CA GLU A 70 14.37 -20.64 6.97
C GLU A 70 15.17 -20.56 8.28
N MET A 71 14.74 -19.73 9.24
CA MET A 71 15.32 -19.70 10.58
C MET A 71 15.20 -21.06 11.27
N THR A 72 14.02 -21.70 11.22
CA THR A 72 13.84 -23.07 11.74
C THR A 72 14.74 -24.07 11.00
N ARG A 73 14.74 -24.04 9.66
CA ARG A 73 15.52 -24.97 8.83
C ARG A 73 17.02 -24.89 9.13
N ARG A 74 17.53 -23.68 9.40
CA ARG A 74 18.94 -23.40 9.71
C ARG A 74 19.27 -23.50 11.20
N GLY A 75 18.30 -23.79 12.07
CA GLY A 75 18.52 -23.98 13.51
C GLY A 75 18.84 -22.70 14.28
N PHE A 76 18.26 -21.56 13.88
CA PHE A 76 18.43 -20.31 14.63
C PHE A 76 17.74 -20.37 15.99
N GLU A 77 18.32 -19.73 17.00
CA GLU A 77 17.77 -19.60 18.37
C GLU A 77 17.47 -18.13 18.75
N LEU A 78 17.68 -17.20 17.82
CA LEU A 78 17.53 -15.76 18.03
C LEU A 78 16.05 -15.33 17.92
N PRO A 79 15.57 -14.38 18.76
CA PRO A 79 14.25 -13.79 18.59
C PRO A 79 14.05 -13.11 17.23
N LEU A 80 12.82 -13.22 16.70
CA LEU A 80 12.38 -12.58 15.46
C LEU A 80 11.34 -11.49 15.76
N LEU A 81 11.64 -10.24 15.44
CA LEU A 81 10.71 -9.11 15.48
C LEU A 81 10.05 -8.90 14.12
N ILE A 82 8.73 -8.73 14.13
CA ILE A 82 7.90 -8.49 12.95
C ILE A 82 7.20 -7.13 13.10
N GLY A 83 7.38 -6.24 12.13
CA GLY A 83 6.74 -4.93 12.08
C GLY A 83 6.48 -4.43 10.65
N GLY A 84 5.85 -3.26 10.54
CA GLY A 84 5.47 -2.63 9.28
C GLY A 84 3.95 -2.66 9.02
N ALA A 85 3.48 -1.86 8.06
CA ALA A 85 2.07 -1.48 7.93
C ALA A 85 1.10 -2.65 7.69
N THR A 86 1.53 -3.68 6.96
CA THR A 86 0.69 -4.87 6.68
C THR A 86 0.74 -5.91 7.77
N THR A 87 1.69 -5.80 8.70
CA THR A 87 1.84 -6.76 9.78
C THR A 87 0.79 -6.56 10.86
N SER A 88 0.44 -7.65 11.56
CA SER A 88 -0.49 -7.58 12.67
C SER A 88 -0.26 -8.74 13.63
N LYS A 89 -0.62 -8.54 14.89
CA LYS A 89 -0.64 -9.61 15.90
C LYS A 89 -1.37 -10.86 15.41
N ALA A 90 -2.52 -10.66 14.74
CA ALA A 90 -3.34 -11.75 14.23
C ALA A 90 -2.70 -12.51 13.06
N HIS A 91 -1.94 -11.85 12.20
CA HIS A 91 -1.18 -12.51 11.14
C HIS A 91 0.01 -13.27 11.73
N THR A 92 0.81 -12.60 12.56
CA THR A 92 2.01 -13.17 13.19
C THR A 92 1.68 -14.43 13.97
N ALA A 93 0.66 -14.40 14.84
CA ALA A 93 0.24 -15.55 15.65
C ALA A 93 -0.26 -16.75 14.82
N VAL A 94 -0.81 -16.51 13.63
CA VAL A 94 -1.51 -17.54 12.84
C VAL A 94 -0.65 -18.09 11.71
N LYS A 95 0.27 -17.29 11.17
CA LYS A 95 1.02 -17.61 9.95
C LYS A 95 2.54 -17.63 10.15
N ILE A 96 3.10 -16.79 11.01
CA ILE A 96 4.56 -16.65 11.17
C ILE A 96 5.08 -17.48 12.35
N GLU A 97 4.56 -17.25 13.57
CA GLU A 97 5.01 -17.96 14.78
C GLU A 97 4.92 -19.49 14.69
N PRO A 98 3.91 -20.10 14.04
CA PRO A 98 3.90 -21.55 13.83
C PRO A 98 5.06 -22.09 12.98
N GLN A 99 5.79 -21.23 12.25
CA GLN A 99 6.94 -21.61 11.45
C GLN A 99 8.27 -21.48 12.21
N TYR A 100 8.29 -20.82 13.38
CA TYR A 100 9.50 -20.59 14.18
C TYR A 100 9.18 -20.50 15.68
N ASP A 101 9.65 -21.47 16.46
CA ASP A 101 9.25 -21.65 17.86
C ASP A 101 10.19 -21.02 18.90
N LYS A 102 11.24 -20.31 18.46
CA LYS A 102 12.25 -19.69 19.36
C LYS A 102 11.96 -18.23 19.72
N GLY A 103 10.74 -17.78 19.44
CA GLY A 103 10.22 -16.46 19.82
C GLY A 103 10.04 -15.54 18.63
N VAL A 104 8.78 -15.35 18.23
CA VAL A 104 8.36 -14.39 17.21
C VAL A 104 7.50 -13.32 17.88
N PHE A 105 7.84 -12.05 17.66
CA PHE A 105 7.18 -10.93 18.33
C PHE A 105 6.72 -9.89 17.31
N TYR A 106 5.41 -9.74 17.17
CA TYR A 106 4.82 -8.58 16.53
C TYR A 106 5.00 -7.34 17.40
N VAL A 107 5.60 -6.30 16.83
CA VAL A 107 5.81 -5.00 17.47
C VAL A 107 5.07 -3.93 16.67
N LYS A 108 4.23 -3.16 17.36
CA LYS A 108 3.30 -2.23 16.71
C LYS A 108 3.97 -0.95 16.19
N ASP A 109 4.90 -0.40 16.96
CA ASP A 109 5.46 0.94 16.78
C ASP A 109 6.88 1.00 17.38
N ALA A 110 7.63 2.07 17.07
CA ALA A 110 9.02 2.20 17.50
C ALA A 110 9.15 2.33 19.02
N SER A 111 8.21 3.05 19.65
CA SER A 111 8.15 3.19 21.10
C SER A 111 8.12 1.83 21.82
N LYS A 112 7.31 0.88 21.33
CA LYS A 112 7.23 -0.47 21.93
C LYS A 112 8.43 -1.36 21.60
N ALA A 113 9.13 -1.10 20.50
CA ALA A 113 10.29 -1.88 20.10
C ALA A 113 11.38 -1.89 21.18
N VAL A 114 11.62 -0.75 21.84
CA VAL A 114 12.62 -0.61 22.91
C VAL A 114 12.32 -1.54 24.09
N GLY A 115 11.08 -1.53 24.57
CA GLY A 115 10.67 -2.36 25.71
C GLY A 115 10.74 -3.87 25.40
N VAL A 116 10.37 -4.24 24.17
CA VAL A 116 10.47 -5.63 23.70
C VAL A 116 11.94 -6.06 23.58
N ALA A 117 12.78 -5.28 22.90
CA ALA A 117 14.21 -5.58 22.75
C ALA A 117 14.91 -5.72 24.12
N THR A 118 14.65 -4.78 25.04
CA THR A 118 15.22 -4.80 26.40
C THR A 118 14.84 -6.06 27.16
N SER A 119 13.58 -6.48 27.02
CA SER A 119 13.09 -7.69 27.67
C SER A 119 13.69 -8.95 27.06
N LEU A 120 13.90 -8.97 25.74
CA LEU A 120 14.49 -10.10 25.01
C LEU A 120 15.98 -10.30 25.28
N LEU A 121 16.72 -9.23 25.59
CA LEU A 121 18.13 -9.32 25.97
C LEU A 121 18.35 -9.57 27.46
N SER A 122 17.30 -9.51 28.28
CA SER A 122 17.41 -9.76 29.72
C SER A 122 17.18 -11.25 30.04
N GLU A 123 18.16 -11.90 30.67
CA GLU A 123 18.02 -13.28 31.15
C GLU A 123 16.83 -13.47 32.11
N LYS A 124 16.48 -12.41 32.86
CA LYS A 124 15.37 -12.43 33.82
C LYS A 124 14.01 -12.21 33.16
N LEU A 125 13.92 -11.29 32.18
CA LEU A 125 12.64 -10.89 31.59
C LEU A 125 12.26 -11.73 30.37
N LYS A 126 13.26 -12.23 29.61
CA LYS A 126 13.04 -12.99 28.37
C LYS A 126 12.12 -14.20 28.58
N PRO A 127 12.30 -15.07 29.61
CA PRO A 127 11.45 -16.25 29.78
C PRO A 127 9.97 -15.88 29.97
N ALA A 128 9.70 -14.84 30.77
CA ALA A 128 8.34 -14.38 31.03
C ALA A 128 7.70 -13.72 29.79
N LEU A 129 8.47 -12.97 29.01
CA LEU A 129 7.99 -12.36 27.77
C LEU A 129 7.67 -13.42 26.71
N VAL A 130 8.54 -14.40 26.51
CA VAL A 130 8.33 -15.51 25.57
C VAL A 130 7.06 -16.28 25.94
N GLN A 131 6.91 -16.65 27.22
CA GLN A 131 5.75 -17.40 27.69
C GLN A 131 4.44 -16.62 27.52
N SER A 132 4.41 -15.36 27.96
CA SER A 132 3.19 -14.53 27.86
C SER A 132 2.80 -14.24 26.41
N THR A 133 3.78 -14.05 25.51
CA THR A 133 3.51 -13.87 24.07
C THR A 133 2.95 -15.15 23.45
N LYS A 134 3.48 -16.31 23.81
CA LYS A 134 3.00 -17.61 23.32
C LYS A 134 1.55 -17.88 23.76
N GLU A 135 1.22 -17.57 25.01
CA GLU A 135 -0.14 -17.64 25.54
C GLU A 135 -1.08 -16.70 24.79
N GLU A 136 -0.67 -15.43 24.61
CA GLU A 136 -1.47 -14.46 23.85
C GLU A 136 -1.71 -14.93 22.40
N TYR A 137 -0.70 -15.49 21.74
CA TYR A 137 -0.83 -15.96 20.36
C TYR A 137 -1.71 -17.20 20.26
N GLU A 138 -1.66 -18.08 21.25
CA GLU A 138 -2.59 -19.20 21.35
C GLU A 138 -4.03 -18.73 21.54
N GLU A 139 -4.28 -17.77 22.42
CA GLU A 139 -5.60 -17.16 22.56
C GLU A 139 -6.10 -16.55 21.25
N VAL A 140 -5.23 -15.86 20.52
CA VAL A 140 -5.55 -15.31 19.20
C VAL A 140 -5.91 -16.41 18.20
N ARG A 141 -5.15 -17.52 18.16
CA ARG A 141 -5.42 -18.68 17.30
C ARG A 141 -6.74 -19.35 17.66
N VAL A 142 -6.96 -19.65 18.94
CA VAL A 142 -8.20 -20.26 19.44
C VAL A 142 -9.40 -19.36 19.14
N ARG A 143 -9.31 -18.06 19.42
CA ARG A 143 -10.38 -17.09 19.11
C ARG A 143 -10.66 -17.01 17.61
N ARG A 144 -9.64 -17.11 16.77
CA ARG A 144 -9.80 -17.08 15.32
C ARG A 144 -10.38 -18.37 14.78
N ALA A 145 -10.01 -19.53 15.35
CA ALA A 145 -10.58 -20.82 15.02
C ALA A 145 -12.02 -20.98 15.54
N SER A 146 -12.36 -20.36 16.67
CA SER A 146 -13.71 -20.39 17.26
C SER A 146 -14.68 -19.39 16.63
N LYS A 147 -14.17 -18.36 15.93
CA LYS A 147 -14.98 -17.61 14.96
C LYS A 147 -15.46 -18.60 13.90
N GLY A 148 -16.75 -18.92 13.93
CA GLY A 148 -17.36 -19.76 12.91
C GLY A 148 -17.00 -19.25 11.51
N LYS A 149 -16.82 -20.18 10.56
CA LYS A 149 -16.48 -19.83 9.18
C LYS A 149 -17.42 -18.73 8.69
N THR A 150 -16.83 -17.68 8.13
CA THR A 150 -17.64 -16.62 7.56
C THR A 150 -18.47 -17.25 6.46
N LYS A 151 -19.80 -17.11 6.54
CA LYS A 151 -20.65 -17.77 5.55
C LYS A 151 -20.41 -17.09 4.20
N LEU A 152 -19.72 -17.78 3.31
CA LEU A 152 -19.50 -17.35 1.94
C LEU A 152 -20.58 -17.94 1.04
N ILE A 153 -21.06 -17.14 0.09
CA ILE A 153 -21.96 -17.59 -0.97
C ILE A 153 -21.16 -17.99 -2.23
N SER A 154 -21.78 -18.74 -3.14
CA SER A 154 -21.14 -19.07 -4.41
C SER A 154 -20.85 -17.81 -5.24
N LEU A 155 -19.87 -17.87 -6.15
CA LEU A 155 -19.58 -16.75 -7.05
C LEU A 155 -20.81 -16.37 -7.88
N GLU A 156 -21.58 -17.35 -8.35
CA GLU A 156 -22.82 -17.11 -9.10
C GLU A 156 -23.88 -16.40 -8.25
N ALA A 157 -24.05 -16.78 -6.98
CA ALA A 157 -24.97 -16.09 -6.08
C ALA A 157 -24.51 -14.65 -5.80
N ALA A 158 -23.20 -14.42 -5.65
CA ALA A 158 -22.65 -13.08 -5.50
C ALA A 158 -22.87 -12.22 -6.76
N ARG A 159 -22.66 -12.78 -7.96
CA ARG A 159 -22.96 -12.13 -9.26
C ARG A 159 -24.44 -11.74 -9.37
N LYS A 160 -25.36 -12.61 -8.93
CA LYS A 160 -26.81 -12.31 -8.89
C LYS A 160 -27.16 -11.20 -7.90
N ASN A 161 -26.38 -11.02 -6.84
CA ASN A 161 -26.53 -9.96 -5.84
C ASN A 161 -25.65 -8.73 -6.10
N LYS A 162 -25.24 -8.48 -7.35
CA LYS A 162 -24.53 -7.25 -7.75
C LYS A 162 -25.41 -6.00 -7.55
N PRO A 163 -24.83 -4.79 -7.34
CA PRO A 163 -25.60 -3.57 -7.23
C PRO A 163 -26.39 -3.30 -8.52
N LYS A 164 -27.58 -2.69 -8.37
CA LYS A 164 -28.45 -2.31 -9.50
C LYS A 164 -28.22 -0.85 -9.85
N LEU A 165 -27.15 -0.61 -10.61
CA LEU A 165 -26.75 0.74 -11.03
C LEU A 165 -27.39 1.13 -12.37
N LYS A 166 -27.48 2.44 -12.62
CA LYS A 166 -27.98 3.01 -13.88
C LYS A 166 -26.83 3.63 -14.66
N PHE A 167 -26.79 3.35 -15.96
CA PHE A 167 -25.78 3.85 -16.91
C PHE A 167 -26.43 4.72 -17.99
N ASP A 168 -27.39 5.56 -17.61
CA ASP A 168 -28.15 6.43 -18.52
C ASP A 168 -27.42 7.73 -18.89
N GLN A 169 -26.41 8.13 -18.11
CA GLN A 169 -25.64 9.35 -18.31
C GLN A 169 -24.12 9.09 -18.23
N ILE A 170 -23.57 8.47 -19.27
CA ILE A 170 -22.12 8.37 -19.43
C ILE A 170 -21.58 9.66 -20.05
N THR A 171 -20.65 10.30 -19.35
CA THR A 171 -19.89 11.43 -19.90
C THR A 171 -18.77 10.90 -20.76
N MET A 172 -18.76 11.25 -22.05
CA MET A 172 -17.63 10.98 -22.93
C MET A 172 -16.42 11.81 -22.49
N PRO A 173 -15.23 11.21 -22.32
CA PRO A 173 -14.01 11.93 -21.99
C PRO A 173 -13.68 13.01 -23.01
N ASN A 174 -13.25 14.17 -22.53
CA ASN A 174 -12.74 15.24 -23.41
C ASN A 174 -11.50 14.80 -24.19
N LYS A 175 -10.65 13.96 -23.58
CA LYS A 175 -9.39 13.49 -24.17
C LYS A 175 -9.13 12.01 -23.88
N LEU A 176 -9.39 11.14 -24.84
CA LEU A 176 -9.00 9.73 -24.79
C LEU A 176 -7.48 9.56 -24.97
N GLY A 177 -6.99 8.37 -24.63
CA GLY A 177 -5.59 8.00 -24.79
C GLY A 177 -4.71 8.39 -23.59
N ILE A 178 -3.40 8.33 -23.81
CA ILE A 178 -2.36 8.54 -22.79
C ILE A 178 -1.89 9.99 -22.82
N HIS A 179 -1.76 10.59 -21.63
CA HIS A 179 -1.30 11.95 -21.38
C HIS A 179 -0.12 11.89 -20.41
N VAL A 180 1.03 12.43 -20.83
CA VAL A 180 2.27 12.42 -20.06
C VAL A 180 2.56 13.81 -19.53
N PHE A 181 2.97 13.89 -18.26
CA PHE A 181 3.33 15.09 -17.55
C PHE A 181 4.74 14.89 -16.99
N GLU A 182 5.71 15.62 -17.52
CA GLU A 182 7.13 15.50 -17.16
C GLU A 182 7.59 16.77 -16.45
N ASP A 183 8.38 16.61 -15.38
CA ASP A 183 8.91 17.70 -14.55
C ASP A 183 7.82 18.71 -14.13
N TYR A 184 6.72 18.17 -13.61
CA TYR A 184 5.57 18.98 -13.20
C TYR A 184 5.92 19.91 -12.04
N ASP A 185 5.36 21.13 -12.04
CA ASP A 185 5.67 22.14 -11.02
C ASP A 185 5.29 21.68 -9.62
N LEU A 186 6.30 21.47 -8.78
CA LEU A 186 6.13 21.10 -7.38
C LEU A 186 5.33 22.14 -6.58
N ASN A 187 5.34 23.41 -6.97
CA ASN A 187 4.56 24.45 -6.30
C ASN A 187 3.04 24.23 -6.48
N GLU A 188 2.62 23.77 -7.66
CA GLU A 188 1.21 23.42 -7.90
C GLU A 188 0.80 22.17 -7.09
N ILE A 189 1.69 21.18 -7.03
CA ILE A 189 1.45 19.95 -6.25
C ILE A 189 1.35 20.27 -4.75
N PHE A 190 2.15 21.20 -4.25
CA PHE A 190 2.18 21.59 -2.84
C PHE A 190 0.82 22.05 -2.30
N GLU A 191 -0.04 22.63 -3.14
CA GLU A 191 -1.38 23.09 -2.74
C GLU A 191 -2.33 21.92 -2.36
N PHE A 192 -2.03 20.69 -2.79
CA PHE A 192 -2.85 19.49 -2.57
C PHE A 192 -2.39 18.66 -1.35
N ILE A 193 -1.47 19.15 -0.54
CA ILE A 193 -0.89 18.37 0.57
C ILE A 193 -1.93 18.08 1.67
N ASP A 194 -2.08 16.80 2.02
CA ASP A 194 -2.64 16.36 3.30
C ASP A 194 -1.52 16.20 4.34
N TRP A 195 -1.57 17.04 5.36
CA TRP A 195 -0.60 17.05 6.46
C TRP A 195 -0.87 15.99 7.53
N VAL A 196 -2.08 15.41 7.59
CA VAL A 196 -2.42 14.44 8.64
C VAL A 196 -1.51 13.21 8.57
N PRO A 197 -1.25 12.58 7.40
CA PRO A 197 -0.32 11.47 7.34
C PRO A 197 1.13 11.88 7.58
N PHE A 198 1.53 13.12 7.27
CA PHE A 198 2.87 13.63 7.59
C PHE A 198 3.16 13.54 9.09
N PHE A 199 2.27 14.08 9.93
CA PHE A 199 2.44 13.99 11.40
C PHE A 199 2.38 12.55 11.91
N ARG A 200 1.55 11.70 11.31
CA ARG A 200 1.48 10.27 11.68
C ARG A 200 2.78 9.53 11.42
N THR A 201 3.48 9.86 10.32
CA THR A 201 4.82 9.31 10.04
C THR A 201 5.79 9.59 11.17
N TRP A 202 5.67 10.75 11.82
CA TRP A 202 6.48 11.18 12.96
C TRP A 202 5.89 10.78 14.33
N GLU A 203 4.98 9.80 14.35
CA GLU A 203 4.28 9.31 15.56
C GLU A 203 3.51 10.40 16.35
N LEU A 204 3.17 11.53 15.70
CA LEU A 204 2.36 12.60 16.28
C LEU A 204 0.88 12.43 15.91
N ALA A 205 0.09 12.01 16.90
CA ALA A 205 -1.36 11.80 16.73
C ALA A 205 -2.14 13.12 16.89
N GLY A 206 -2.91 13.48 15.87
CA GLY A 206 -3.79 14.64 15.91
C GLY A 206 -4.41 14.90 14.54
N LYS A 207 -5.32 15.88 14.48
CA LYS A 207 -5.84 16.42 13.21
C LYS A 207 -5.07 17.69 12.89
N PHE A 208 -4.73 17.91 11.63
CA PHE A 208 -4.22 19.19 11.17
C PHE A 208 -5.40 20.13 10.84
N PRO A 209 -5.33 21.44 11.12
CA PRO A 209 -4.25 22.16 11.77
C PRO A 209 -4.28 22.12 13.31
N ASP A 210 -5.32 21.55 13.92
CA ASP A 210 -5.55 21.57 15.39
C ASP A 210 -4.34 21.07 16.21
N ILE A 211 -3.59 20.09 15.69
CA ILE A 211 -2.40 19.48 16.31
C ILE A 211 -1.33 20.51 16.65
N LEU A 212 -1.23 21.61 15.89
CA LEU A 212 -0.24 22.67 16.13
C LEU A 212 -0.50 23.43 17.44
N THR A 213 -1.73 23.39 17.95
CA THR A 213 -2.14 24.05 19.20
C THR A 213 -2.46 23.06 20.31
N ASP A 214 -2.14 21.78 20.10
CA ASP A 214 -2.38 20.74 21.10
C ASP A 214 -1.57 21.01 22.38
N LYS A 215 -2.16 20.72 23.54
CA LYS A 215 -1.56 21.03 24.85
C LYS A 215 -0.38 20.14 25.22
N VAL A 216 -0.23 18.99 24.58
CA VAL A 216 0.82 18.00 24.87
C VAL A 216 1.86 18.00 23.77
N VAL A 217 1.44 17.96 22.51
CA VAL A 217 2.36 17.81 21.36
C VAL A 217 2.49 19.05 20.47
N GLY A 218 1.73 20.12 20.74
CA GLY A 218 1.64 21.28 19.84
C GLY A 218 2.95 22.01 19.59
N GLU A 219 3.82 22.09 20.60
CA GLU A 219 5.15 22.70 20.47
C GLU A 219 6.01 21.91 19.47
N SER A 220 6.21 20.61 19.70
CA SER A 220 6.97 19.73 18.80
C SER A 220 6.33 19.62 17.41
N ALA A 221 4.99 19.58 17.32
CA ALA A 221 4.29 19.56 16.04
C ALA A 221 4.52 20.86 15.25
N THR A 222 4.55 22.01 15.93
CA THR A 222 4.83 23.31 15.30
C THR A 222 6.26 23.41 14.81
N GLU A 223 7.24 22.94 15.60
CA GLU A 223 8.65 22.90 15.19
C GLU A 223 8.85 21.96 14.00
N LEU A 224 8.35 20.73 14.07
CA LEU A 224 8.41 19.77 12.98
C LEU A 224 7.75 20.31 11.70
N PHE A 225 6.60 20.99 11.82
CA PHE A 225 5.91 21.59 10.69
C PHE A 225 6.74 22.70 10.04
N LYS A 226 7.42 23.52 10.85
CA LYS A 226 8.32 24.57 10.37
C LYS A 226 9.49 23.97 9.59
N ASP A 227 10.10 22.91 10.10
CA ASP A 227 11.21 22.22 9.44
C ASP A 227 10.76 21.55 8.14
N ALA A 228 9.59 20.89 8.17
CA ALA A 228 8.97 20.33 6.97
C ALA A 228 8.77 21.41 5.90
N LYS A 229 8.15 22.54 6.26
CA LYS A 229 7.95 23.68 5.35
C LYS A 229 9.26 24.22 4.79
N ALA A 230 10.34 24.23 5.58
CA ALA A 230 11.67 24.61 5.10
C ALA A 230 12.23 23.59 4.09
N MET A 231 12.07 22.28 4.35
CA MET A 231 12.47 21.22 3.42
C MET A 231 11.66 21.27 2.12
N PHE A 232 10.33 21.42 2.20
CA PHE A 232 9.46 21.63 1.04
C PHE A 232 9.95 22.82 0.21
N LYS A 233 10.21 23.96 0.86
CA LYS A 233 10.72 25.15 0.17
C LYS A 233 12.06 24.88 -0.52
N LYS A 234 13.01 24.23 0.16
CA LYS A 234 14.31 23.86 -0.41
C LYS A 234 14.14 22.97 -1.64
N VAL A 235 13.32 21.92 -1.54
CA VAL A 235 13.03 20.99 -2.64
C VAL A 235 12.47 21.72 -3.86
N MET A 236 11.54 22.67 -3.66
CA MET A 236 10.92 23.44 -4.74
C MET A 236 11.88 24.47 -5.35
N ASP A 237 12.57 25.26 -4.52
CA ASP A 237 13.46 26.33 -4.97
C ASP A 237 14.68 25.78 -5.73
N GLU A 238 15.26 24.69 -5.21
CA GLU A 238 16.48 24.07 -5.75
C GLU A 238 16.18 22.94 -6.75
N LYS A 239 14.90 22.63 -6.99
CA LYS A 239 14.44 21.52 -7.86
C LYS A 239 15.12 20.18 -7.52
N LEU A 240 15.15 19.85 -6.24
CA LEU A 240 15.85 18.66 -5.75
C LEU A 240 15.16 17.35 -6.15
N LEU A 241 13.85 17.41 -6.34
CA LEU A 241 13.02 16.28 -6.76
C LEU A 241 12.34 16.61 -8.10
N GLN A 242 12.08 15.59 -8.89
CA GLN A 242 11.32 15.71 -10.14
C GLN A 242 9.99 14.95 -10.03
N ALA A 243 8.92 15.58 -10.53
CA ALA A 243 7.57 15.02 -10.55
C ALA A 243 7.18 14.59 -11.97
N ASN A 244 6.95 13.30 -12.17
CA ASN A 244 6.48 12.74 -13.44
C ASN A 244 5.17 11.99 -13.23
N ALA A 245 4.24 12.13 -14.19
CA ALA A 245 2.98 11.42 -14.20
C ALA A 245 2.60 10.95 -15.60
N VAL A 246 1.90 9.84 -15.65
CA VAL A 246 1.19 9.38 -16.84
C VAL A 246 -0.24 9.03 -16.46
N VAL A 247 -1.18 9.53 -17.25
CA VAL A 247 -2.62 9.34 -17.06
C VAL A 247 -3.24 8.88 -18.37
N GLY A 248 -4.08 7.85 -18.34
CA GLY A 248 -4.77 7.33 -19.52
C GLY A 248 -6.28 7.30 -19.32
N ILE A 249 -7.04 7.51 -20.39
CA ILE A 249 -8.49 7.26 -20.45
C ILE A 249 -8.82 6.39 -21.65
N PHE A 250 -9.56 5.31 -21.40
CA PHE A 250 -9.87 4.29 -22.40
C PHE A 250 -11.36 4.01 -22.43
N ALA A 251 -11.86 3.64 -23.62
CA ALA A 251 -13.16 3.01 -23.75
C ALA A 251 -13.15 1.71 -22.93
N ALA A 252 -14.18 1.51 -22.11
CA ALA A 252 -14.24 0.41 -21.16
C ALA A 252 -15.66 -0.16 -21.04
N ASN A 253 -15.76 -1.47 -20.90
CA ASN A 253 -17.01 -2.14 -20.53
C ASN A 253 -16.75 -3.30 -19.57
N SER A 254 -17.69 -3.57 -18.67
CA SER A 254 -17.57 -4.69 -17.75
C SER A 254 -18.04 -6.01 -18.37
N VAL A 255 -17.34 -7.09 -18.02
CA VAL A 255 -17.71 -8.47 -18.34
C VAL A 255 -17.59 -9.28 -17.04
N ASN A 256 -18.71 -9.48 -16.36
CA ASN A 256 -18.75 -10.01 -14.99
C ASN A 256 -17.84 -9.21 -14.04
N GLU A 257 -16.79 -9.84 -13.50
CA GLU A 257 -15.79 -9.20 -12.62
C GLU A 257 -14.69 -8.46 -13.39
N ASP A 258 -14.58 -8.64 -14.70
CA ASP A 258 -13.53 -7.99 -15.49
C ASP A 258 -13.99 -6.65 -16.06
N ILE A 259 -13.00 -5.83 -16.40
CA ILE A 259 -13.18 -4.62 -17.18
C ILE A 259 -12.32 -4.76 -18.44
N GLU A 260 -12.97 -4.77 -19.59
CA GLU A 260 -12.32 -4.82 -20.90
C GLU A 260 -12.09 -3.39 -21.39
N LEU A 261 -10.84 -3.06 -21.71
CA LEU A 261 -10.43 -1.79 -22.29
C LEU A 261 -10.24 -1.96 -23.79
N THR A 262 -10.77 -1.05 -24.60
CA THR A 262 -10.64 -1.09 -26.06
C THR A 262 -10.05 0.20 -26.63
N ASP A 263 -9.47 0.09 -27.82
CA ASP A 263 -9.10 1.25 -28.62
C ASP A 263 -10.33 1.85 -29.34
N GLU A 264 -10.10 2.93 -30.10
CA GLU A 264 -11.14 3.61 -30.88
C GLU A 264 -11.77 2.73 -31.98
N ASN A 265 -11.10 1.64 -32.37
CA ASN A 265 -11.59 0.69 -33.37
C ASN A 265 -12.33 -0.51 -32.73
N GLY A 266 -12.47 -0.52 -31.40
CA GLY A 266 -13.09 -1.61 -30.66
C GLY A 266 -12.19 -2.84 -30.47
N LYS A 267 -10.89 -2.73 -30.77
CA LYS A 267 -9.92 -3.80 -30.48
C LYS A 267 -9.61 -3.79 -28.98
N VAL A 268 -9.65 -4.97 -28.36
CA VAL A 268 -9.28 -5.14 -26.95
C VAL A 268 -7.79 -4.80 -26.77
N LEU A 269 -7.55 -3.79 -25.94
CA LEU A 269 -6.22 -3.39 -25.48
C LEU A 269 -5.81 -4.24 -24.28
N MET A 270 -6.71 -4.40 -23.32
CA MET A 270 -6.42 -5.05 -22.05
C MET A 270 -7.68 -5.53 -21.34
N THR A 271 -7.55 -6.53 -20.48
CA THR A 271 -8.61 -6.97 -19.56
C THR A 271 -8.09 -6.89 -18.12
N LEU A 272 -8.71 -6.03 -17.32
CA LEU A 272 -8.40 -5.85 -15.91
C LEU A 272 -9.24 -6.84 -15.08
N ASN A 273 -8.58 -7.61 -14.22
CA ASN A 273 -9.24 -8.66 -13.45
C ASN A 273 -9.56 -8.18 -12.03
N GLN A 274 -10.85 -8.01 -11.72
CA GLN A 274 -11.30 -7.66 -10.37
C GLN A 274 -11.80 -8.88 -9.61
N LEU A 275 -12.09 -8.66 -8.32
CA LEU A 275 -12.67 -9.63 -7.40
C LEU A 275 -14.01 -9.11 -6.87
N ARG A 276 -14.91 -10.04 -6.55
CA ARG A 276 -16.24 -9.81 -6.00
C ARG A 276 -16.31 -10.25 -4.55
N GLN A 277 -16.96 -9.44 -3.71
CA GLN A 277 -17.28 -9.83 -2.34
C GLN A 277 -18.10 -11.12 -2.32
N GLN A 278 -17.74 -12.10 -1.49
CA GLN A 278 -18.50 -13.36 -1.34
C GLN A 278 -19.12 -13.58 0.04
N LEU A 279 -19.01 -12.60 0.93
CA LEU A 279 -19.73 -12.64 2.22
C LEU A 279 -21.24 -12.75 1.99
N ASP A 280 -21.92 -13.62 2.74
CA ASP A 280 -23.39 -13.68 2.81
C ASP A 280 -23.91 -12.39 3.46
N LYS A 281 -24.20 -11.39 2.61
CA LYS A 281 -24.75 -10.10 3.00
C LYS A 281 -26.24 -10.32 3.34
N LYS A 282 -26.55 -10.67 4.58
CA LYS A 282 -27.94 -10.74 5.06
C LYS A 282 -28.67 -9.42 4.73
N GLY A 283 -29.79 -9.48 3.99
CA GLY A 283 -30.59 -8.31 3.60
C GLY A 283 -30.36 -7.85 2.15
N ASN A 284 -30.57 -6.54 1.88
CA ASN A 284 -30.49 -5.94 0.53
C ASN A 284 -29.12 -5.29 0.22
N THR A 285 -28.05 -5.66 0.93
CA THR A 285 -26.71 -5.12 0.64
C THR A 285 -26.09 -5.91 -0.51
N PRO A 286 -25.62 -5.26 -1.59
CA PRO A 286 -25.03 -5.97 -2.71
C PRO A 286 -23.65 -6.54 -2.40
N ASN A 287 -23.26 -7.54 -3.18
CA ASN A 287 -21.91 -8.09 -3.23
C ASN A 287 -21.10 -7.33 -4.29
N PHE A 288 -20.39 -6.29 -3.85
CA PHE A 288 -19.68 -5.38 -4.75
C PHE A 288 -18.48 -6.05 -5.45
N CYS A 289 -18.26 -5.63 -6.69
CA CYS A 289 -17.05 -5.76 -7.49
C CYS A 289 -16.78 -4.39 -8.14
N LEU A 290 -15.51 -4.01 -8.36
CA LEU A 290 -15.21 -2.71 -8.97
C LEU A 290 -15.73 -2.61 -10.40
N SER A 291 -15.79 -3.73 -11.14
CA SER A 291 -16.38 -3.79 -12.48
C SER A 291 -17.86 -3.42 -12.50
N ASP A 292 -18.57 -3.51 -11.37
CA ASP A 292 -19.98 -3.14 -11.30
C ASP A 292 -20.20 -1.66 -11.58
N PHE A 293 -19.18 -0.81 -11.43
CA PHE A 293 -19.22 0.63 -11.66
C PHE A 293 -18.89 1.05 -13.10
N ILE A 294 -18.76 0.08 -14.01
CA ILE A 294 -18.54 0.31 -15.45
C ILE A 294 -19.69 -0.36 -16.22
N ALA A 295 -20.25 0.33 -17.22
CA ALA A 295 -21.40 -0.17 -17.96
C ALA A 295 -21.10 -1.55 -18.57
N PRO A 296 -22.03 -2.52 -18.44
CA PRO A 296 -21.80 -3.87 -18.90
C PRO A 296 -21.83 -3.95 -20.42
N LYS A 297 -20.96 -4.78 -21.00
CA LYS A 297 -20.78 -4.92 -22.46
C LYS A 297 -22.06 -5.36 -23.18
N ASP A 298 -22.90 -6.17 -22.54
CA ASP A 298 -24.19 -6.62 -23.07
C ASP A 298 -25.31 -5.57 -22.94
N GLY A 299 -25.06 -4.48 -22.20
CA GLY A 299 -25.99 -3.37 -22.02
C GLY A 299 -26.04 -2.38 -23.20
N GLY A 300 -25.11 -2.48 -24.15
CA GLY A 300 -25.07 -1.64 -25.36
C GLY A 300 -24.72 -0.17 -25.12
N VAL A 301 -24.22 0.17 -23.93
CA VAL A 301 -23.75 1.52 -23.57
C VAL A 301 -22.23 1.50 -23.47
N GLN A 302 -21.56 2.38 -24.22
CA GLN A 302 -20.12 2.59 -24.08
C GLN A 302 -19.84 3.35 -22.79
N ASP A 303 -18.93 2.83 -21.96
CA ASP A 303 -18.40 3.52 -20.78
C ASP A 303 -16.89 3.73 -20.90
N TYR A 304 -16.28 4.30 -19.88
CA TYR A 304 -14.86 4.64 -19.88
C TYR A 304 -14.25 4.36 -18.51
N MET A 305 -12.93 4.21 -18.50
CA MET A 305 -12.15 4.02 -17.29
C MET A 305 -10.80 4.70 -17.48
N GLY A 306 -10.25 5.23 -16.39
CA GLY A 306 -8.89 5.77 -16.40
C GLY A 306 -7.89 4.90 -15.65
N ALA A 307 -6.63 5.22 -15.86
CA ALA A 307 -5.50 4.69 -15.10
C ALA A 307 -4.46 5.80 -14.91
N PHE A 308 -3.67 5.71 -13.85
CA PHE A 308 -2.59 6.66 -13.60
C PHE A 308 -1.39 6.01 -12.91
N ALA A 309 -0.22 6.59 -13.12
CA ALA A 309 0.97 6.42 -12.29
C ALA A 309 1.65 7.78 -12.12
N VAL A 310 1.98 8.14 -10.89
CA VAL A 310 2.68 9.37 -10.53
C VAL A 310 3.86 9.07 -9.62
N THR A 311 4.91 9.86 -9.73
CA THR A 311 6.03 9.88 -8.78
C THR A 311 6.54 11.30 -8.60
N THR A 312 7.05 11.57 -7.41
CA THR A 312 7.79 12.79 -7.07
C THR A 312 9.14 12.45 -6.44
N GLY A 313 9.54 11.17 -6.47
CA GLY A 313 10.77 10.67 -5.86
C GLY A 313 11.95 10.57 -6.81
N ILE A 314 11.86 11.09 -8.03
CA ILE A 314 13.00 11.07 -8.97
C ILE A 314 14.10 11.96 -8.39
N ASN A 315 15.34 11.46 -8.40
CA ASN A 315 16.54 12.03 -7.75
C ASN A 315 16.57 11.98 -6.22
N ILE A 316 15.68 11.24 -5.55
CA ILE A 316 15.68 11.16 -4.09
C ILE A 316 16.87 10.37 -3.51
N ASP A 317 17.30 9.29 -4.17
CA ASP A 317 18.29 8.37 -3.60
C ASP A 317 19.64 9.05 -3.28
N PRO A 318 20.22 9.90 -4.17
CA PRO A 318 21.43 10.64 -3.82
C PRO A 318 21.27 11.61 -2.65
N LEU A 319 20.09 12.20 -2.47
CA LEU A 319 19.81 13.12 -1.35
C LEU A 319 19.75 12.37 -0.03
N VAL A 320 19.04 11.23 -0.01
CA VAL A 320 18.97 10.35 1.15
C VAL A 320 20.36 9.85 1.52
N ALA A 321 21.13 9.35 0.55
CA ALA A 321 22.48 8.85 0.78
C ALA A 321 23.42 9.93 1.34
N ALA A 322 23.26 11.19 0.92
CA ALA A 322 24.03 12.32 1.45
C ALA A 322 23.70 12.58 2.93
N TYR A 323 22.41 12.63 3.31
CA TYR A 323 22.03 12.80 4.72
C TYR A 323 22.48 11.62 5.59
N GLU A 324 22.37 10.39 5.09
CA GLU A 324 22.83 9.19 5.81
C GLU A 324 24.36 9.18 5.99
N ALA A 325 25.13 9.63 4.99
CA ALA A 325 26.58 9.76 5.08
C ALA A 325 27.02 10.82 6.11
N ASP A 326 26.21 11.87 6.30
CA ASP A 326 26.42 12.91 7.29
C ASP A 326 25.85 12.57 8.68
N HIS A 327 25.34 11.34 8.86
CA HIS A 327 24.66 10.88 10.09
C HIS A 327 23.45 11.74 10.48
N ASP A 328 22.77 12.32 9.49
CA ASP A 328 21.57 13.15 9.65
C ASP A 328 20.30 12.34 9.38
N ASP A 329 19.98 11.45 10.33
CA ASP A 329 18.79 10.60 10.26
C ASP A 329 17.49 11.43 10.16
N TYR A 330 17.46 12.60 10.80
CA TYR A 330 16.30 13.49 10.80
C TYR A 330 15.99 13.98 9.39
N ASN A 331 16.97 14.53 8.69
CA ASN A 331 16.75 15.02 7.34
C ASN A 331 16.61 13.90 6.30
N SER A 332 17.25 12.74 6.52
CA SER A 332 17.00 11.53 5.70
C SER A 332 15.54 11.09 5.77
N ILE A 333 14.95 11.03 6.97
CA ILE A 333 13.53 10.71 7.16
C ILE A 333 12.65 11.86 6.63
N MET A 334 13.03 13.11 6.87
CA MET A 334 12.28 14.29 6.43
C MET A 334 12.14 14.33 4.90
N ILE A 335 13.22 14.14 4.14
CA ILE A 335 13.15 14.18 2.66
C ILE A 335 12.29 13.03 2.11
N LYS A 336 12.39 11.82 2.68
CA LYS A 336 11.52 10.68 2.33
C LYS A 336 10.05 11.01 2.60
N ALA A 337 9.74 11.56 3.78
CA ALA A 337 8.37 11.94 4.15
C ALA A 337 7.82 13.08 3.27
N VAL A 338 8.63 14.09 2.96
CA VAL A 338 8.28 15.19 2.05
C VAL A 338 7.98 14.69 0.65
N ALA A 339 8.83 13.82 0.11
CA ALA A 339 8.62 13.21 -1.21
C ALA A 339 7.32 12.40 -1.25
N ASP A 340 7.06 11.59 -0.22
CA ASP A 340 5.83 10.79 -0.11
C ASP A 340 4.56 11.68 -0.05
N ARG A 341 4.62 12.80 0.69
CA ARG A 341 3.53 13.78 0.71
C ARG A 341 3.32 14.42 -0.67
N PHE A 342 4.39 14.76 -1.38
CA PHE A 342 4.30 15.24 -2.76
C PHE A 342 3.66 14.20 -3.69
N ALA A 343 3.99 12.90 -3.57
CA ALA A 343 3.44 11.87 -4.43
C ALA A 343 1.92 11.70 -4.24
N GLU A 344 1.46 11.71 -2.99
CA GLU A 344 0.02 11.64 -2.66
C GLU A 344 -0.73 12.90 -3.12
N ALA A 345 -0.15 14.08 -2.90
CA ALA A 345 -0.70 15.33 -3.39
C ALA A 345 -0.77 15.36 -4.91
N PHE A 346 0.23 14.77 -5.59
CA PHE A 346 0.24 14.70 -7.05
C PHE A 346 -0.81 13.74 -7.58
N ALA A 347 -1.09 12.64 -6.88
CA ALA A 347 -2.18 11.74 -7.21
C ALA A 347 -3.56 12.42 -7.05
N GLU A 348 -3.76 13.22 -6.00
CA GLU A 348 -4.98 14.01 -5.81
C GLU A 348 -5.13 15.09 -6.88
N MET A 349 -4.04 15.80 -7.18
CA MET A 349 -4.01 16.82 -8.23
C MET A 349 -4.32 16.25 -9.62
N MET A 350 -3.67 15.14 -9.99
CA MET A 350 -3.94 14.46 -11.26
C MET A 350 -5.36 13.95 -11.31
N HIS A 351 -5.90 13.45 -10.19
CA HIS A 351 -7.31 13.09 -10.13
C HIS A 351 -8.22 14.31 -10.33
N TYR A 352 -7.95 15.44 -9.68
CA TYR A 352 -8.71 16.69 -9.89
C TYR A 352 -8.71 17.11 -11.36
N LYS A 353 -7.53 17.23 -11.99
CA LYS A 353 -7.39 17.51 -13.43
C LYS A 353 -8.10 16.50 -14.31
N PHE A 354 -8.06 15.23 -13.91
CA PHE A 354 -8.73 14.17 -14.63
C PHE A 354 -10.25 14.33 -14.61
N ARG A 355 -10.85 14.69 -13.46
CA ARG A 355 -12.29 14.91 -13.32
C ARG A 355 -12.78 16.15 -14.07
N THR A 356 -11.99 17.23 -14.06
CA THR A 356 -12.41 18.55 -14.58
C THR A 356 -11.95 18.85 -16.00
N GLU A 357 -10.79 18.34 -16.42
CA GLU A 357 -10.18 18.68 -17.72
C GLU A 357 -10.14 17.48 -18.68
N LEU A 358 -9.54 16.35 -18.26
CA LEU A 358 -9.26 15.21 -19.17
C LEU A 358 -10.51 14.38 -19.46
N TRP A 359 -11.24 13.94 -18.43
CA TRP A 359 -12.54 13.31 -18.60
C TRP A 359 -13.64 14.37 -18.68
N GLY A 360 -13.61 15.36 -17.78
CA GLY A 360 -14.52 16.51 -17.83
C GLY A 360 -15.97 16.19 -17.43
N TYR A 361 -16.16 15.28 -16.47
CA TYR A 361 -17.49 14.96 -15.94
C TYR A 361 -17.88 15.81 -14.73
N SER A 362 -16.99 16.69 -14.27
CA SER A 362 -17.19 17.57 -13.13
C SER A 362 -16.72 18.99 -13.44
N ASP A 363 -17.44 19.97 -12.90
CA ASP A 363 -17.15 21.40 -12.95
C ASP A 363 -16.73 21.95 -11.56
N GLU A 364 -16.26 21.07 -10.66
CA GLU A 364 -15.91 21.44 -9.29
C GLU A 364 -14.73 22.42 -9.21
N ALA A 365 -14.81 23.36 -8.29
CA ALA A 365 -13.70 24.25 -7.97
C ALA A 365 -12.67 23.54 -7.10
N PHE A 366 -11.41 24.01 -7.14
CA PHE A 366 -10.37 23.52 -6.24
C PHE A 366 -10.74 23.76 -4.77
N ASN A 367 -10.75 22.69 -3.97
CA ASN A 367 -10.97 22.74 -2.53
C ASN A 367 -10.28 21.56 -1.84
N ASN A 368 -9.06 21.77 -1.34
CA ASN A 368 -8.25 20.70 -0.77
C ASN A 368 -8.90 20.01 0.45
N ASP A 369 -9.60 20.75 1.31
CA ASP A 369 -10.29 20.17 2.48
C ASP A 369 -11.42 19.21 2.06
N GLU A 370 -12.12 19.53 0.97
CA GLU A 370 -13.15 18.64 0.41
C GLU A 370 -12.53 17.44 -0.29
N PHE A 371 -11.39 17.61 -0.96
CA PHE A 371 -10.66 16.52 -1.62
C PHE A 371 -10.11 15.51 -0.61
N ILE A 372 -9.51 15.96 0.50
CA ILE A 372 -9.10 15.09 1.62
C ILE A 372 -10.30 14.33 2.20
N GLY A 373 -11.47 14.96 2.24
CA GLY A 373 -12.73 14.34 2.64
C GLY A 373 -13.37 13.43 1.58
N GLU A 374 -12.72 13.24 0.43
CA GLU A 374 -13.21 12.51 -0.74
C GLU A 374 -14.58 13.01 -1.24
N LYS A 375 -14.87 14.31 -1.07
CA LYS A 375 -16.15 14.93 -1.45
C LYS A 375 -16.19 15.34 -2.92
N TYR A 376 -16.00 14.36 -3.79
CA TYR A 376 -16.09 14.52 -5.25
C TYR A 376 -16.77 13.29 -5.88
N ARG A 377 -17.15 13.41 -7.15
CA ARG A 377 -17.70 12.28 -7.92
C ARG A 377 -16.58 11.36 -8.40
N GLY A 378 -16.73 10.06 -8.20
CA GLY A 378 -15.79 9.04 -8.68
C GLY A 378 -14.77 8.61 -7.63
N ILE A 379 -13.98 7.59 -7.97
CA ILE A 379 -12.95 7.01 -7.08
C ILE A 379 -11.67 6.70 -7.85
N ARG A 380 -10.56 6.56 -7.11
CA ARG A 380 -9.23 6.25 -7.65
C ARG A 380 -8.55 5.00 -7.05
N PRO A 381 -9.16 3.80 -7.12
CA PRO A 381 -8.67 2.63 -6.40
C PRO A 381 -7.30 2.16 -6.90
N ALA A 382 -6.39 1.91 -5.95
CA ALA A 382 -5.02 1.50 -6.20
C ALA A 382 -4.80 0.00 -5.91
N PRO A 383 -4.19 -0.78 -6.82
CA PRO A 383 -3.89 -2.20 -6.60
C PRO A 383 -3.09 -2.46 -5.31
N GLY A 384 -3.61 -3.31 -4.44
CA GLY A 384 -3.10 -3.61 -3.10
C GLY A 384 -4.00 -3.09 -1.98
N TYR A 385 -4.85 -2.10 -2.25
CA TYR A 385 -5.89 -1.67 -1.31
C TYR A 385 -7.03 -2.68 -1.21
N PRO A 386 -7.80 -2.69 -0.11
CA PRO A 386 -8.87 -3.67 0.09
C PRO A 386 -9.92 -3.78 -1.04
N ALA A 387 -10.11 -2.73 -1.85
CA ALA A 387 -11.06 -2.72 -2.98
C ALA A 387 -10.56 -3.47 -4.21
N CYS A 388 -9.24 -3.52 -4.40
CA CYS A 388 -8.55 -4.22 -5.48
C CYS A 388 -7.24 -4.79 -4.89
N PRO A 389 -7.31 -5.82 -4.04
CA PRO A 389 -6.18 -6.25 -3.21
C PRO A 389 -5.06 -6.93 -4.00
N GLU A 390 -5.28 -7.25 -5.27
CA GLU A 390 -4.35 -8.02 -6.07
C GLU A 390 -3.27 -7.12 -6.68
N HIS A 391 -2.03 -7.32 -6.25
CA HIS A 391 -0.92 -6.43 -6.54
C HIS A 391 -0.39 -6.54 -7.98
N SER A 392 -0.51 -7.70 -8.63
CA SER A 392 0.02 -7.91 -9.99
C SER A 392 -0.82 -7.26 -11.08
N GLU A 393 -2.03 -6.78 -10.79
CA GLU A 393 -2.74 -5.86 -11.70
C GLU A 393 -1.97 -4.56 -11.96
N LYS A 394 -0.91 -4.23 -11.18
CA LYS A 394 0.02 -3.14 -11.54
C LYS A 394 0.82 -3.44 -12.81
N GLU A 395 1.17 -4.69 -13.10
CA GLU A 395 1.90 -5.02 -14.34
C GLU A 395 1.09 -4.58 -15.57
N LYS A 396 -0.21 -4.89 -15.55
CA LYS A 396 -1.16 -4.43 -16.57
C LYS A 396 -1.24 -2.91 -16.65
N LEU A 397 -1.25 -2.21 -15.51
CA LEU A 397 -1.20 -0.74 -15.49
C LEU A 397 0.09 -0.22 -16.14
N TRP A 398 1.23 -0.84 -15.81
CA TRP A 398 2.54 -0.52 -16.37
C TRP A 398 2.56 -0.67 -17.89
N ASP A 399 2.06 -1.80 -18.39
CA ASP A 399 1.96 -2.08 -19.82
C ASP A 399 0.98 -1.13 -20.53
N LEU A 400 -0.17 -0.86 -19.92
CA LEU A 400 -1.24 -0.03 -20.51
C LEU A 400 -0.79 1.41 -20.72
N LEU A 401 -0.04 1.97 -19.76
CA LEU A 401 0.38 3.37 -19.77
C LEU A 401 1.83 3.56 -20.23
N ASP A 402 2.56 2.48 -20.53
CA ASP A 402 4.00 2.52 -20.83
C ASP A 402 4.75 3.30 -19.73
N VAL A 403 4.47 2.95 -18.46
CA VAL A 403 4.83 3.74 -17.27
C VAL A 403 6.33 3.97 -17.17
N GLU A 404 7.12 2.91 -17.32
CA GLU A 404 8.58 2.99 -17.17
C GLU A 404 9.19 3.99 -18.16
N LYS A 405 8.74 3.97 -19.41
CA LYS A 405 9.19 4.91 -20.43
C LYS A 405 8.71 6.35 -20.18
N ASN A 406 7.46 6.51 -19.75
CA ASN A 406 6.83 7.83 -19.63
C ASN A 406 7.16 8.55 -18.33
N THR A 407 7.53 7.84 -17.26
CA THR A 407 7.80 8.45 -15.95
C THR A 407 9.15 8.05 -15.34
N GLY A 408 9.78 6.97 -15.80
CA GLY A 408 10.95 6.38 -15.15
C GLY A 408 10.64 5.47 -13.97
N MET A 409 9.35 5.26 -13.65
CA MET A 409 8.96 4.40 -12.54
C MET A 409 9.06 2.91 -12.88
N THR A 410 9.56 2.09 -11.95
CA THR A 410 9.71 0.64 -12.14
C THR A 410 8.94 -0.15 -11.09
N LEU A 411 8.71 -1.44 -11.38
CA LEU A 411 8.13 -2.40 -10.43
C LEU A 411 9.18 -3.40 -9.95
N THR A 412 9.15 -3.71 -8.66
CA THR A 412 9.90 -4.84 -8.09
C THR A 412 9.22 -6.17 -8.39
N SER A 413 9.90 -7.28 -8.09
CA SER A 413 9.32 -8.63 -8.18
C SER A 413 8.08 -8.86 -7.31
N SER A 414 7.84 -7.99 -6.31
CA SER A 414 6.66 -8.03 -5.44
C SER A 414 5.66 -6.92 -5.77
N TYR A 415 5.81 -6.28 -6.93
CA TYR A 415 4.96 -5.20 -7.42
C TYR A 415 4.94 -3.95 -6.51
N ALA A 416 6.04 -3.72 -5.79
CA ALA A 416 6.31 -2.43 -5.17
C ALA A 416 6.84 -1.46 -6.24
N MET A 417 6.59 -0.18 -6.06
CA MET A 417 6.95 0.85 -7.05
C MET A 417 8.25 1.55 -6.64
N LEU A 418 9.09 1.85 -7.62
CA LEU A 418 10.25 2.73 -7.46
C LEU A 418 10.11 3.93 -8.40
N PRO A 419 10.45 5.16 -7.97
CA PRO A 419 10.84 5.56 -6.61
C PRO A 419 9.77 5.26 -5.55
N THR A 420 10.14 5.19 -4.27
CA THR A 420 9.21 4.82 -3.19
C THR A 420 8.05 5.82 -3.05
N ALA A 421 8.33 7.11 -3.25
CA ALA A 421 7.33 8.17 -3.36
C ALA A 421 6.59 8.09 -4.70
N SER A 422 5.69 7.12 -4.82
CA SER A 422 4.91 6.84 -6.02
C SER A 422 3.51 6.35 -5.70
N VAL A 423 2.55 6.70 -6.57
CA VAL A 423 1.16 6.24 -6.49
C VAL A 423 0.70 5.79 -7.87
N SER A 424 0.01 4.66 -7.95
CA SER A 424 -0.64 4.24 -9.20
C SER A 424 -2.00 3.61 -8.90
N GLY A 425 -2.90 3.72 -9.86
CA GLY A 425 -4.24 3.16 -9.71
C GLY A 425 -5.13 3.41 -10.90
N TRP A 426 -6.41 3.17 -10.66
CA TRP A 426 -7.46 3.28 -11.65
C TRP A 426 -8.32 4.51 -11.38
N TYR A 427 -9.11 4.95 -12.35
CA TYR A 427 -10.15 5.97 -12.16
C TYR A 427 -11.52 5.48 -12.62
N PHE A 428 -12.54 5.71 -11.78
CA PHE A 428 -13.94 5.39 -12.07
C PHE A 428 -14.80 6.65 -11.90
N ALA A 429 -15.64 6.96 -12.90
CA ALA A 429 -16.48 8.16 -12.90
C ALA A 429 -17.92 7.91 -12.41
N HIS A 430 -18.35 6.66 -12.23
CA HIS A 430 -19.73 6.38 -11.85
C HIS A 430 -20.07 7.03 -10.49
N PRO A 431 -21.18 7.79 -10.36
CA PRO A 431 -21.46 8.57 -9.15
C PRO A 431 -21.68 7.74 -7.89
N GLU A 432 -22.10 6.47 -8.04
CA GLU A 432 -22.28 5.55 -6.92
C GLU A 432 -21.04 4.69 -6.60
N SER A 433 -19.94 4.88 -7.35
CA SER A 433 -18.67 4.20 -7.10
C SER A 433 -18.14 4.55 -5.71
N ARG A 434 -17.55 3.56 -5.04
CA ARG A 434 -17.08 3.68 -3.66
C ARG A 434 -16.01 2.66 -3.36
N TYR A 435 -15.16 2.97 -2.38
CA TYR A 435 -14.25 1.99 -1.81
C TYR A 435 -15.01 0.98 -0.94
N PHE A 436 -14.65 -0.29 -1.08
CA PHE A 436 -15.15 -1.38 -0.26
C PHE A 436 -14.02 -2.40 -0.06
N GLY A 437 -14.09 -3.25 0.97
CA GLY A 437 -13.16 -4.38 1.09
C GLY A 437 -13.69 -5.62 0.39
N VAL A 438 -12.93 -6.24 -0.52
CA VAL A 438 -13.28 -7.54 -1.13
C VAL A 438 -13.48 -8.62 -0.05
N ALA A 439 -12.70 -8.53 1.03
CA ALA A 439 -12.71 -9.48 2.16
C ALA A 439 -12.36 -10.91 1.72
N LYS A 440 -13.02 -11.92 2.32
CA LYS A 440 -12.75 -13.32 2.05
C LYS A 440 -13.45 -13.82 0.79
N ILE A 441 -12.73 -14.61 -0.01
CA ILE A 441 -13.20 -15.28 -1.22
C ILE A 441 -13.04 -16.80 -1.07
N ASN A 442 -13.90 -17.56 -1.72
CA ASN A 442 -13.85 -19.02 -1.73
C ASN A 442 -13.10 -19.56 -2.96
N GLN A 443 -12.83 -20.87 -2.93
CA GLN A 443 -12.08 -21.55 -3.98
C GLN A 443 -12.66 -21.37 -5.39
N GLN A 444 -13.98 -21.31 -5.54
CA GLN A 444 -14.61 -21.13 -6.85
C GLN A 444 -14.20 -19.82 -7.52
N GLN A 445 -14.08 -18.75 -6.74
CA GLN A 445 -13.63 -17.47 -7.27
C GLN A 445 -12.12 -17.45 -7.55
N VAL A 446 -11.32 -18.16 -6.76
CA VAL A 446 -9.88 -18.33 -7.02
C VAL A 446 -9.65 -19.06 -8.34
N GLU A 447 -10.37 -20.16 -8.58
CA GLU A 447 -10.29 -20.93 -9.83
C GLU A 447 -10.76 -20.11 -11.04
N ASP A 448 -11.87 -19.38 -10.90
CA ASP A 448 -12.38 -18.47 -11.94
C ASP A 448 -11.39 -17.33 -12.23
N TYR A 449 -10.80 -16.73 -11.21
CA TYR A 449 -9.77 -15.70 -11.34
C TYR A 449 -8.50 -16.24 -12.02
N ALA A 450 -8.02 -17.41 -11.60
CA ALA A 450 -6.85 -18.06 -12.20
C ALA A 450 -7.04 -18.26 -13.71
N LYS A 451 -8.24 -18.73 -14.10
CA LYS A 451 -8.62 -18.88 -15.51
C LYS A 451 -8.65 -17.55 -16.26
N ARG A 452 -9.29 -16.51 -15.69
CA ARG A 452 -9.40 -15.18 -16.32
C ARG A 452 -8.04 -14.50 -16.50
N LYS A 453 -7.14 -14.67 -15.53
CA LYS A 453 -5.79 -14.11 -15.57
C LYS A 453 -4.80 -14.95 -16.39
N GLY A 454 -5.10 -16.22 -16.64
CA GLY A 454 -4.21 -17.13 -17.37
C GLY A 454 -3.06 -17.67 -16.53
N VAL A 455 -3.25 -17.83 -15.21
CA VAL A 455 -2.25 -18.37 -14.28
C VAL A 455 -2.72 -19.68 -13.66
N SER A 456 -1.82 -20.41 -12.99
CA SER A 456 -2.20 -21.62 -12.25
C SER A 456 -3.06 -21.25 -11.02
N VAL A 457 -3.87 -22.20 -10.53
CA VAL A 457 -4.65 -22.00 -9.29
C VAL A 457 -3.71 -21.75 -8.10
N SER A 458 -2.57 -22.44 -8.04
CA SER A 458 -1.58 -22.22 -6.99
C SER A 458 -0.97 -20.81 -7.03
N ASP A 459 -0.76 -20.25 -8.21
CA ASP A 459 -0.28 -18.87 -8.35
C ASP A 459 -1.36 -17.88 -7.92
N ALA A 460 -2.62 -18.12 -8.29
CA ALA A 460 -3.74 -17.30 -7.83
C ALA A 460 -3.91 -17.35 -6.31
N GLU A 461 -3.79 -18.53 -5.68
CA GLU A 461 -3.82 -18.67 -4.22
C GLU A 461 -2.69 -17.89 -3.54
N ARG A 462 -1.49 -17.88 -4.13
CA ARG A 462 -0.36 -17.08 -3.65
C ARG A 462 -0.65 -15.58 -3.77
N LEU A 463 -1.09 -15.11 -4.93
CA LEU A 463 -1.41 -13.69 -5.16
C LEU A 463 -2.56 -13.19 -4.27
N LEU A 464 -3.52 -14.07 -3.96
CA LEU A 464 -4.71 -13.76 -3.19
C LEU A 464 -4.65 -14.26 -1.74
N SER A 465 -3.47 -14.63 -1.25
CA SER A 465 -3.28 -15.24 0.08
C SER A 465 -3.96 -14.48 1.23
N PRO A 466 -4.01 -13.11 1.24
CA PRO A 466 -4.70 -12.37 2.29
C PRO A 466 -6.23 -12.53 2.24
N ASN A 467 -6.78 -12.84 1.06
CA ASN A 467 -8.21 -12.89 0.77
C ASN A 467 -8.80 -14.32 0.79
N LEU A 468 -7.99 -15.38 0.91
CA LEU A 468 -8.51 -16.76 0.99
C LEU A 468 -9.24 -17.02 2.33
N ASP A 469 -10.39 -17.72 2.30
CA ASP A 469 -11.19 -18.12 3.49
C ASP A 469 -10.39 -18.88 4.55
#